data_AF-A0A1I3C336-F1
#
_entry.id   AF-A0A1I3C336-F1
#
_cell.length_a   1.000
_cell.length_b   1.000
_cell.length_c   1.000
_cell.angle_alpha   90.00
_cell.angle_beta   90.00
_cell.angle_gamma   90.00
#
_symmetry.space_group_name_H-M   'P 1'
#
loop_
_entity.id
_entity.type
_entity.pdbx_description
1 polymer ?
#
loop_
_entity_poly.entity_id
_entity_poly.type
_entity_poly.pdbx_seq_one_letter_code
_entity_poly.pdbx_strand_id
1 'polypeptide(L)'
;MLFSVALMFIGLFLWASTGTLETTVAAKIVVEDHLASVVVMGDYSIQAGDTVEIPSDKFTIASVKFDEYDRPVGLAEVILPDGKYDGTIVKDKTSPVDFLFSSKE
;
A
#
# COMPACT_ATOMS: atom_id res chain seq x y z
N MET A 1 -2.69 39.91 14.02
CA MET A 1 -1.70 38.81 14.05
C MET A 1 -2.31 37.48 14.52
N LEU A 2 -3.07 37.43 15.62
CA LEU A 2 -3.74 36.18 16.06
C LEU A 2 -4.70 35.58 15.02
N PHE A 3 -5.40 36.40 14.24
CA PHE A 3 -6.39 35.92 13.26
C PHE A 3 -5.76 35.04 12.16
N SER A 4 -4.60 35.44 11.63
CA SER A 4 -3.85 34.67 10.63
C SER A 4 -3.34 33.35 11.20
N VAL A 5 -2.90 33.36 12.46
CA VAL A 5 -2.45 32.16 13.17
C VAL A 5 -3.64 31.20 13.38
N ALA A 6 -4.79 31.70 13.82
CA ALA A 6 -6.00 30.90 14.00
C ALA A 6 -6.51 30.29 12.68
N LEU A 7 -6.52 31.06 11.59
CA LEU A 7 -6.86 30.57 10.26
C LEU A 7 -5.93 29.45 9.77
N MET A 8 -4.62 29.61 10.02
CA MET A 8 -3.63 28.59 9.66
C MET A 8 -3.89 27.27 10.40
N PHE A 9 -4.22 27.33 11.70
CA PHE A 9 -4.53 26.13 12.48
C PHE A 9 -5.83 25.45 12.04
N ILE A 10 -6.87 26.21 11.70
CA ILE A 10 -8.13 25.65 11.20
C ILE A 10 -7.90 24.94 9.86
N GLY A 11 -7.15 25.56 8.94
CA GLY A 11 -6.81 24.95 7.67
C GLY A 11 -5.99 23.66 7.83
N LEU A 12 -5.03 23.66 8.75
CA LEU A 12 -4.19 22.50 9.03
C LEU A 12 -4.98 21.37 9.68
N PHE A 13 -5.92 21.68 10.59
CA PHE A 13 -6.81 20.68 11.19
C PHE A 13 -7.77 20.04 10.17
N LEU A 14 -8.35 20.85 9.29
CA LEU A 14 -9.24 20.36 8.24
C LEU A 14 -8.49 19.47 7.23
N TRP A 15 -7.29 19.87 6.83
CA TRP A 15 -6.43 19.06 5.98
C TRP A 15 -6.00 17.76 6.67
N ALA A 16 -5.59 17.84 7.93
CA ALA A 16 -5.07 16.69 8.66
C ALA A 16 -6.15 15.64 8.99
N SER A 17 -7.40 16.07 9.17
CA SER A 17 -8.53 15.18 9.45
C SER A 17 -9.06 14.43 8.21
N THR A 18 -8.86 15.01 7.02
CA THR A 18 -9.44 14.48 5.77
C THR A 18 -8.42 13.78 4.87
N GLY A 19 -7.12 14.07 5.03
CA GLY A 19 -6.07 13.38 4.29
C GLY A 19 -5.88 11.94 4.74
N THR A 20 -5.48 11.07 3.81
CA THR A 20 -4.86 9.78 4.12
C THR A 20 -3.51 9.76 3.44
N LEU A 21 -2.46 9.50 4.22
CA LEU A 21 -1.12 9.31 3.72
C LEU A 21 -0.93 7.81 3.55
N GLU A 22 -0.78 7.40 2.29
CA GLU A 22 -0.56 6.01 1.92
C GLU A 22 0.87 5.86 1.40
N THR A 23 1.61 4.92 1.99
CA THR A 23 2.91 4.50 1.46
C THR A 23 2.68 3.31 0.53
N THR A 24 2.93 3.51 -0.76
CA THR A 24 2.76 2.49 -1.78
C THR A 24 4.09 2.03 -2.35
N VAL A 25 4.20 0.74 -2.67
CA VAL A 25 5.36 0.16 -3.34
C VAL A 25 4.90 -0.43 -4.67
N ALA A 26 5.62 -0.11 -5.75
CA ALA A 26 5.32 -0.67 -7.06
C ALA A 26 5.52 -2.19 -7.07
N ALA A 27 4.55 -2.92 -7.59
CA ALA A 27 4.58 -4.37 -7.71
C ALA A 27 4.09 -4.82 -9.08
N LYS A 28 4.63 -5.94 -9.53
CA LYS A 28 4.19 -6.63 -10.74
C LYS A 28 3.40 -7.85 -10.34
N ILE A 29 2.24 -8.01 -10.96
CA ILE A 29 1.30 -9.07 -10.62
C ILE A 29 1.12 -9.92 -11.87
N VAL A 30 1.29 -11.22 -11.71
CA VAL A 30 1.10 -12.22 -12.75
C VAL A 30 0.01 -13.16 -12.27
N VAL A 31 -1.10 -13.19 -12.98
CA VAL A 31 -2.23 -14.07 -12.68
C VAL A 31 -2.18 -15.25 -13.63
N GLU A 32 -2.14 -16.45 -13.07
CA GLU A 32 -2.22 -17.73 -13.78
C GLU A 32 -3.16 -18.65 -13.00
N ASP A 33 -4.18 -19.22 -13.67
CA ASP A 33 -5.13 -20.18 -13.08
C ASP A 33 -5.82 -19.65 -11.80
N HIS A 34 -6.24 -18.37 -11.80
CA HIS A 34 -6.85 -17.68 -10.64
C HIS A 34 -5.91 -17.44 -9.44
N LEU A 35 -4.60 -17.62 -9.65
CA LEU A 35 -3.59 -17.39 -8.63
C LEU A 35 -2.71 -16.20 -9.02
N ALA A 36 -2.79 -15.13 -8.24
CA ALA A 36 -1.94 -13.96 -8.39
C ALA A 36 -0.60 -14.19 -7.70
N SER A 37 0.46 -14.13 -8.49
CA SER A 37 1.85 -14.02 -8.03
C SER A 37 2.28 -12.56 -8.05
N VAL A 38 2.67 -12.03 -6.90
CA VAL A 38 3.01 -10.63 -6.68
C VAL A 38 4.50 -10.50 -6.43
N VAL A 39 5.18 -9.73 -7.28
CA VAL A 39 6.62 -9.48 -7.21
C VAL A 39 6.85 -7.98 -7.01
N VAL A 40 7.56 -7.61 -5.96
CA VAL A 40 7.90 -6.21 -5.67
C VAL A 40 8.98 -5.70 -6.61
N MET A 41 8.81 -4.46 -7.10
CA MET A 41 9.85 -3.73 -7.83
C MET A 41 10.53 -2.73 -6.90
N GLY A 42 11.36 -3.23 -5.96
CA GLY A 42 12.01 -2.42 -4.93
C GLY A 42 12.52 -3.22 -3.73
N ASP A 43 13.08 -2.52 -2.75
CA ASP A 43 13.60 -3.10 -1.51
C ASP A 43 12.51 -3.16 -0.44
N TYR A 44 11.47 -3.95 -0.72
CA TYR A 44 10.39 -4.22 0.22
C TYR A 44 10.16 -5.72 0.35
N SER A 45 10.24 -6.21 1.59
CA SER A 45 9.95 -7.60 1.92
C SER A 45 8.44 -7.78 2.06
N ILE A 46 7.84 -8.47 1.09
CA ILE A 46 6.42 -8.83 1.10
C ILE A 46 6.08 -9.65 2.34
N GLN A 47 4.95 -9.37 2.97
CA GLN A 47 4.41 -10.16 4.06
C GLN A 47 2.98 -10.64 3.76
N ALA A 48 2.58 -11.75 4.37
CA ALA A 48 1.18 -12.18 4.33
C ALA A 48 0.33 -11.16 5.10
N GLY A 49 -0.82 -10.78 4.53
CA GLY A 49 -1.65 -9.69 5.04
C GLY A 49 -1.43 -8.34 4.35
N ASP A 50 -0.39 -8.19 3.54
CA ASP A 50 -0.19 -6.99 2.72
C ASP A 50 -1.34 -6.83 1.71
N THR A 51 -1.80 -5.60 1.54
CA THR A 51 -2.87 -5.28 0.58
C THR A 51 -2.27 -4.86 -0.74
N VAL A 52 -2.69 -5.52 -1.81
CA VAL A 52 -2.29 -5.24 -3.18
C VAL A 52 -3.45 -4.59 -3.89
N GLU A 53 -3.17 -3.45 -4.53
CA GLU A 53 -4.13 -2.73 -5.34
C GLU A 53 -3.70 -2.79 -6.80
N ILE A 54 -4.63 -3.21 -7.65
CA ILE A 54 -4.54 -3.06 -9.10
C ILE A 54 -5.61 -2.04 -9.55
N PRO A 55 -5.51 -1.46 -10.76
CA PRO A 55 -6.48 -0.48 -11.22
C PRO A 55 -7.94 -0.95 -11.17
N SER A 56 -8.18 -2.26 -11.26
CA SER A 56 -9.52 -2.84 -11.30
C SER A 56 -10.02 -3.39 -9.96
N ASP A 57 -9.15 -3.72 -9.01
CA ASP A 57 -9.52 -4.46 -7.80
C ASP A 57 -8.45 -4.37 -6.69
N LYS A 58 -8.81 -4.82 -5.48
CA LYS A 58 -7.94 -4.89 -4.31
C LYS A 58 -8.01 -6.28 -3.69
N PHE A 59 -6.86 -6.84 -3.35
CA PHE A 59 -6.77 -8.16 -2.72
C PHE A 59 -5.65 -8.22 -1.70
N THR A 60 -5.69 -9.22 -0.83
CA THR A 60 -4.72 -9.41 0.24
C THR A 60 -3.82 -10.61 -0.05
N ILE A 61 -2.53 -10.48 0.23
CA ILE A 61 -1.58 -11.58 0.07
C ILE A 61 -1.85 -12.64 1.12
N ALA A 62 -2.19 -13.86 0.68
CA ALA A 62 -2.52 -14.97 1.55
C ALA A 62 -1.25 -15.65 2.11
N SER A 63 -0.21 -15.76 1.29
CA SER A 63 1.07 -16.36 1.68
C SER A 63 2.23 -15.80 0.89
N VAL A 64 3.44 -15.92 1.42
CA VAL A 64 4.68 -15.52 0.73
C VAL A 64 5.54 -16.76 0.54
N LYS A 65 6.05 -16.97 -0.67
CA LYS A 65 7.03 -18.00 -1.00
C LYS A 65 8.30 -17.37 -1.53
N PHE A 66 9.42 -18.06 -1.38
CA PHE A 66 10.67 -17.66 -2.01
C PHE A 66 10.81 -18.39 -3.34
N ASP A 67 11.21 -17.66 -4.39
CA ASP A 67 11.56 -18.26 -5.67
C ASP A 67 12.96 -18.90 -5.64
N GLU A 68 13.40 -19.46 -6.77
CA GLU A 68 14.71 -20.11 -6.91
C GLU A 68 15.90 -19.14 -6.69
N TYR A 69 15.64 -17.84 -6.68
CA TYR A 69 16.62 -16.77 -6.46
C TYR A 69 16.52 -16.16 -5.06
N ASP A 70 15.80 -16.83 -4.15
CA ASP A 70 15.56 -16.38 -2.77
C ASP A 70 14.79 -15.03 -2.70
N ARG A 71 14.00 -14.71 -3.74
CA ARG A 71 13.17 -13.50 -3.76
C ARG A 71 11.77 -13.79 -3.23
N PRO A 72 11.21 -12.93 -2.36
CA PRO A 72 9.86 -13.10 -1.85
C PRO A 72 8.82 -12.84 -2.96
N VAL A 73 7.90 -13.78 -3.12
CA VAL A 73 6.77 -13.74 -4.05
C VAL A 73 5.50 -13.93 -3.23
N GLY A 74 4.64 -12.91 -3.24
CA GLY A 74 3.32 -12.99 -2.61
C GLY A 74 2.35 -13.81 -3.46
N LEU A 75 1.57 -14.67 -2.84
CA LEU A 75 0.53 -15.47 -3.49
C LEU A 75 -0.84 -15.08 -2.92
N ALA A 76 -1.78 -14.81 -3.82
CA ALA A 76 -3.18 -14.54 -3.49
C ALA A 76 -4.11 -15.23 -4.48
N GLU A 77 -5.23 -15.76 -4.00
CA GLU A 77 -6.31 -16.22 -4.88
C GLU A 77 -7.11 -15.00 -5.35
N VAL A 78 -7.29 -14.87 -6.66
CA VAL A 78 -7.97 -13.72 -7.27
C VAL A 78 -8.93 -14.17 -8.36
N ILE A 79 -10.03 -13.43 -8.50
CA ILE A 79 -11.00 -13.65 -9.58
C ILE A 79 -10.67 -12.67 -10.72
N LEU A 80 -9.49 -12.86 -11.30
CA LEU A 80 -8.98 -12.06 -12.42
C LEU A 80 -8.61 -12.99 -13.57
N PRO A 81 -8.78 -12.55 -14.84
CA PRO A 81 -8.33 -13.35 -15.97
C PRO A 81 -6.80 -13.43 -15.99
N ASP A 82 -6.29 -14.49 -16.61
CA ASP A 82 -4.85 -14.70 -16.73
C ASP A 82 -4.19 -13.54 -17.48
N GLY A 83 -3.08 -13.05 -16.93
CA GLY A 83 -2.46 -11.84 -17.46
C GLY A 83 -1.41 -11.24 -16.55
N LYS A 84 -0.79 -10.18 -17.07
CA LYS A 84 0.18 -9.37 -16.34
C LYS A 84 -0.44 -8.02 -16.03
N TYR A 85 -0.38 -7.65 -14.76
CA TYR A 85 -0.94 -6.41 -14.23
C TYR A 85 0.16 -5.63 -13.52
N ASP A 86 0.14 -4.32 -13.69
CA ASP A 86 0.90 -3.41 -12.86
C ASP A 86 0.03 -3.03 -11.66
N GLY A 87 0.58 -3.11 -10.46
CA GLY A 87 -0.12 -2.78 -9.23
C GLY A 87 0.78 -2.16 -8.18
N THR A 88 0.20 -1.90 -7.03
CA THR A 88 0.86 -1.27 -5.90
C THR A 88 0.50 -1.97 -4.62
N ILE A 89 1.49 -2.26 -3.79
CA ILE A 89 1.27 -2.76 -2.43
C ILE A 89 1.11 -1.56 -1.51
N VAL A 90 0.00 -1.50 -0.77
CA VAL A 90 -0.25 -0.49 0.26
C VAL A 90 0.38 -0.99 1.55
N LYS A 91 1.50 -0.37 1.93
CA LYS A 91 2.28 -0.75 3.10
C LYS A 91 1.69 -0.15 4.38
N ASP A 92 1.52 1.16 4.38
CA ASP A 92 1.09 1.92 5.53
C ASP A 92 0.02 2.90 5.11
N LYS A 93 -1.04 2.99 5.92
CA LYS A 93 -2.09 3.99 5.79
C LYS A 93 -2.19 4.74 7.10
N THR A 94 -1.73 5.98 7.12
CA THR A 94 -1.78 6.84 8.31
C THR A 94 -2.63 8.07 8.04
N SER A 95 -3.33 8.56 9.07
CA SER A 95 -3.87 9.91 8.99
C SER A 95 -2.73 10.93 9.14
N PRO A 96 -2.82 12.12 8.52
CA PRO A 96 -1.83 13.17 8.73
C PRO A 96 -1.76 13.63 10.20
N VAL A 97 -2.84 13.52 10.97
CA VAL A 97 -2.81 13.75 12.42
C VAL A 97 -1.88 12.74 13.08
N ASP A 98 -2.09 11.45 12.85
CA ASP A 98 -1.27 10.39 13.45
C ASP A 98 0.20 10.53 13.03
N PHE A 99 0.47 10.90 11.78
CA PHE A 99 1.84 11.18 11.30
C PHE A 99 2.51 12.32 12.07
N LEU A 100 1.81 13.45 12.23
CA LEU A 100 2.33 14.64 12.92
C LEU A 100 2.63 14.38 14.40
N PHE A 101 1.89 13.47 15.04
CA PHE A 101 2.08 13.12 16.45
C PHE A 101 2.95 11.87 16.67
N SER A 102 3.14 11.03 15.65
CA SER A 102 4.03 9.86 15.67
C SER A 102 5.52 10.22 15.65
N SER A 103 5.89 11.38 15.09
CA SER A 103 7.28 11.87 15.05
C SER A 103 7.87 12.27 16.41
N LYS A 104 7.18 12.00 17.52
CA LYS A 104 7.53 12.50 18.86
C LYS A 104 8.10 11.44 19.82
N GLU A 105 8.40 10.23 19.33
CA GLU A 105 9.22 9.25 20.05
C GLU A 105 10.67 9.25 19.58
#